data_AF-A0A7X7MSR9-F1
#
_entry.id   AF-A0A7X7MSR9-F1
#
_cell.length_a   1.000
_cell.length_b   1.000
_cell.length_c   1.000
_cell.angle_alpha   90.00
_cell.angle_beta   90.00
_cell.angle_gamma   90.00
#
_symmetry.space_group_name_H-M   'P 1'
#
loop_
_entity.id
_entity.type
_entity.pdbx_description
1 polymer ?
#
loop_
_entity_poly.entity_id
_entity_poly.type
_entity_poly.pdbx_seq_one_letter_code
_entity_poly.pdbx_strand_id
1 'polypeptide(L)' 'APLAVTGTLSLPAGTVVVEIDGAVANPAAYGVVMTWSGLLNDHGAVWEVRGGRTQTAVIVDADAKQIRLVTPTGTLFFVL' A
#
# COMPACT_ATOMS: atom_id res chain seq x y z
N ALA A 1 11.56 4.79 0.22
CA ALA A 1 10.93 5.36 -0.98
C ALA A 1 9.90 4.34 -1.48
N PRO A 2 8.82 4.73 -2.18
CA PRO A 2 7.84 3.76 -2.67
C PRO A 2 8.52 2.73 -3.58
N LEU A 3 8.08 1.47 -3.49
CA LEU A 3 8.53 0.43 -4.40
C LEU A 3 8.09 0.78 -5.83
N ALA A 4 9.02 0.85 -6.78
CA ALA A 4 8.74 1.20 -8.16
C ALA A 4 8.78 -0.03 -9.06
N VAL A 5 7.64 -0.36 -9.68
CA VAL A 5 7.54 -1.42 -10.69
C VAL A 5 7.56 -0.80 -12.08
N THR A 6 8.53 -1.17 -12.90
CA THR A 6 8.55 -0.77 -14.30
C THR A 6 7.69 -1.73 -15.12
N GLY A 7 6.67 -1.20 -15.80
CA GLY A 7 5.75 -1.99 -16.61
C GLY A 7 4.51 -2.46 -15.84
N THR A 8 3.95 -3.59 -16.27
CA THR A 8 2.70 -4.14 -15.72
C THR A 8 2.91 -4.63 -14.29
N LEU A 9 2.09 -4.13 -13.37
CA LEU A 9 1.98 -4.66 -12.03
C LEU A 9 0.98 -5.83 -12.05
N SER A 10 1.46 -7.04 -11.75
CA SER A 10 0.62 -8.21 -11.56
C SER A 10 0.62 -8.59 -10.08
N LEU A 11 -0.53 -8.50 -9.43
CA LEU A 11 -0.71 -8.98 -8.07
C LEU A 11 -1.01 -10.48 -8.07
N PRO A 12 -0.74 -11.21 -6.98
CA PRO A 12 -1.16 -12.60 -6.87
C PRO A 12 -2.68 -12.71 -6.69
N ALA A 13 -3.27 -13.83 -7.12
CA ALA A 13 -4.61 -14.18 -6.71
C ALA A 13 -4.64 -14.52 -5.21
N GLY A 14 -5.64 -14.03 -4.48
CA GLY A 14 -5.81 -14.27 -3.04
C GLY A 14 -5.36 -13.08 -2.19
N THR A 15 -4.72 -13.34 -1.04
CA THR A 15 -4.40 -12.27 -0.08
C THR A 15 -3.02 -11.67 -0.34
N VAL A 16 -2.98 -10.34 -0.46
CA VAL A 16 -1.73 -9.57 -0.36
C VAL A 16 -1.64 -8.98 1.05
N VAL A 17 -0.55 -9.29 1.74
CA VAL A 17 -0.31 -8.84 3.11
C VAL A 17 0.58 -7.60 3.08
N VAL A 18 0.14 -6.54 3.75
CA VAL A 18 0.97 -5.38 4.10
C VAL A 18 1.32 -5.49 5.57
N GLU A 19 2.60 -5.66 5.87
CA GLU A 19 3.10 -5.71 7.24
C GLU A 19 3.68 -4.35 7.64
N ILE A 20 3.31 -3.86 8.83
CA ILE A 20 3.77 -2.59 9.39
C ILE A 20 4.61 -2.91 10.62
N ASP A 21 5.92 -2.76 10.46
CA ASP A 21 6.94 -3.22 11.40
C ASP A 21 7.50 -2.13 12.33
N GLY A 22 7.10 -0.85 12.17
CA GLY A 22 7.65 0.25 12.98
C GLY A 22 6.84 1.55 13.02
N ALA A 23 7.20 2.42 13.98
CA ALA A 23 6.63 3.76 14.14
C ALA A 23 7.61 4.83 13.61
N VAL A 24 7.16 5.70 12.70
CA VAL A 24 7.95 6.81 12.12
C VAL A 24 7.76 8.10 12.95
N ALA A 25 8.81 8.94 13.03
CA ALA A 25 8.83 10.19 13.80
C ALA A 25 8.07 11.39 13.16
N ASN A 26 7.58 11.28 11.92
CA ASN A 26 6.90 12.37 11.21
C ASN A 26 5.55 11.91 10.64
N PRO A 27 4.40 12.38 11.18
CA PRO A 27 3.09 11.84 10.82
C PRO A 27 2.62 12.35 9.45
N ALA A 28 2.14 11.43 8.61
CA ALA A 28 1.38 11.73 7.40
C ALA A 28 0.06 10.93 7.42
N ALA A 29 -1.05 11.57 7.00
CA ALA A 29 -2.36 10.90 6.95
C ALA A 29 -2.43 9.76 5.91
N TYR A 30 -1.50 9.77 4.95
CA TYR A 30 -1.35 8.73 3.94
C TYR A 30 0.11 8.61 3.50
N GLY A 31 0.45 7.46 2.92
CA GLY A 31 1.75 7.20 2.29
C GLY A 31 1.61 6.38 1.02
N VAL A 32 2.37 6.74 -0.03
CA VAL A 32 2.48 5.92 -1.25
C VAL A 32 3.48 4.81 -0.97
N VAL A 33 3.06 3.58 -1.22
CA VAL A 33 3.86 2.39 -0.93
C VAL A 33 4.41 1.74 -2.18
N MET A 34 3.70 1.88 -3.29
CA MET A 34 4.10 1.34 -4.56
C MET A 34 3.65 2.23 -5.70
N THR A 35 4.45 2.28 -6.77
CA THR A 35 4.09 2.85 -8.05
C THR A 35 4.30 1.83 -9.16
N TRP A 36 3.54 1.95 -10.25
CA TRP A 36 3.77 1.19 -11.47
C TRP A 36 3.60 2.06 -12.72
N SER A 37 4.09 1.63 -13.88
CA SER A 37 3.98 2.42 -15.12
C SER A 37 3.07 1.81 -16.19
N GLY A 38 2.77 0.52 -16.11
CA GLY A 38 1.95 -0.20 -17.09
C GLY A 38 0.50 -0.46 -16.64
N LEU A 39 0.00 -1.64 -17.01
CA LEU A 39 -1.32 -2.12 -16.59
C LEU A 39 -1.28 -2.63 -15.14
N LEU A 40 -2.45 -2.71 -14.51
CA LEU A 40 -2.66 -3.43 -13.26
C LEU A 40 -3.45 -4.70 -13.57
N ASN A 41 -2.88 -5.85 -13.25
CA ASN A 41 -3.56 -7.13 -13.24
C ASN A 41 -3.72 -7.55 -11.78
N ASP A 42 -4.88 -7.27 -11.17
CA ASP A 42 -5.08 -7.48 -9.73
C ASP A 42 -5.47 -8.94 -9.40
N HIS A 43 -6.12 -9.65 -10.32
CA HIS A 43 -6.57 -11.06 -10.14
C HIS A 43 -7.53 -11.30 -8.96
N GLY A 44 -8.24 -10.27 -8.49
CA GLY A 44 -9.12 -10.36 -7.32
C GLY A 44 -8.35 -10.35 -6.00
N ALA A 45 -7.19 -9.70 -5.96
CA ALA A 45 -6.38 -9.55 -4.76
C ALA A 45 -7.17 -8.86 -3.64
N VAL A 46 -7.18 -9.48 -2.46
CA VAL A 46 -7.72 -8.89 -1.23
C VAL A 46 -6.56 -8.44 -0.36
N TRP A 47 -6.66 -7.24 0.19
CA TRP A 47 -5.62 -6.66 1.02
C TRP A 47 -5.85 -6.95 2.49
N GLU A 48 -4.84 -7.50 3.14
CA GLU A 48 -4.80 -7.66 4.59
C GLU A 48 -3.68 -6.78 5.15
N VAL A 49 -4.02 -5.91 6.10
CA VAL A 49 -3.03 -5.10 6.80
C VAL A 49 -2.74 -5.73 8.15
N ARG A 50 -1.48 -6.07 8.40
CA ARG A 50 -0.99 -6.65 9.65
C ARG A 50 0.02 -5.71 10.31
N GLY A 51 -0.04 -5.60 11.64
CA GLY A 51 0.71 -4.58 12.36
C GLY A 51 0.11 -3.17 12.20
N GLY A 52 0.55 -2.21 13.03
CA GLY A 52 -0.04 -0.87 13.09
C GLY A 52 -1.32 -0.78 13.94
N ARG A 53 -1.78 0.45 14.23
CA ARG A 53 -3.03 0.68 14.96
C ARG A 53 -4.26 0.49 14.06
N THR A 54 -5.37 0.09 14.67
CA THR A 54 -6.66 -0.20 14.04
C THR A 54 -7.09 0.87 13.00
N GLN A 55 -7.66 0.40 11.88
CA GLN A 55 -8.28 1.17 10.78
C GLN A 55 -7.39 1.63 9.62
N THR A 56 -6.20 1.06 9.43
CA THR A 56 -5.46 1.20 8.16
C THR A 56 -6.24 0.61 6.99
N ALA A 57 -6.31 1.33 5.88
CA ALA A 57 -6.83 0.81 4.61
C ALA A 57 -5.77 0.89 3.51
N VAL A 58 -5.78 -0.11 2.62
CA VAL A 58 -5.06 -0.05 1.35
C VAL A 58 -5.98 0.56 0.31
N ILE A 59 -5.48 1.55 -0.43
CA ILE A 59 -6.15 2.15 -1.58
C ILE A 59 -5.30 1.87 -2.81
N VAL A 60 -5.92 1.24 -3.82
CA VAL A 60 -5.35 1.09 -5.15
C VAL A 60 -5.86 2.25 -6.01
N ASP A 61 -5.00 3.24 -6.25
CA ASP A 61 -5.28 4.37 -7.12
C ASP A 61 -4.74 4.05 -8.53
N ALA A 62 -5.59 3.43 -9.35
CA ALA A 62 -5.21 2.97 -10.68
C ALA A 62 -4.92 4.12 -11.65
N ASP A 63 -5.54 5.28 -11.44
CA ASP A 63 -5.36 6.49 -12.25
C ASP A 63 -4.00 7.12 -11.99
N ALA A 64 -3.64 7.28 -10.71
CA ALA A 64 -2.33 7.77 -10.29
C ALA A 64 -1.22 6.70 -10.38
N LYS A 65 -1.57 5.46 -10.71
CA LYS A 65 -0.67 4.30 -10.74
C LYS A 65 0.06 4.09 -9.40
N GLN A 66 -0.71 4.13 -8.32
CA GLN A 66 -0.20 4.10 -6.95
C GLN A 66 -0.97 3.13 -6.05
N ILE A 67 -0.24 2.45 -5.17
CA ILE A 67 -0.82 1.83 -3.98
C ILE A 67 -0.53 2.74 -2.80
N ARG A 68 -1.56 3.06 -2.02
CA ARG A 68 -1.49 3.95 -0.87
C ARG A 68 -1.98 3.26 0.38
N LEU A 69 -1.40 3.61 1.51
CA LEU A 69 -1.95 3.31 2.82
C LEU A 69 -2.54 4.58 3.40
N VAL A 70 -3.75 4.48 3.94
CA VAL A 70 -4.47 5.61 4.54
C VAL A 70 -4.88 5.25 5.96
N THR A 71 -4.80 6.23 6.86
CA THR A 71 -5.27 6.09 8.24
C THR A 71 -6.28 7.15 8.61
N PRO A 72 -7.37 6.77 9.29
CA PRO A 72 -8.29 7.73 9.89
C PRO A 72 -7.65 8.55 11.02
N THR A 73 -6.59 8.04 11.66
CA THR A 73 -6.06 8.55 12.94
C THR A 73 -4.59 8.94 12.94
N GLY A 74 -4.01 9.33 11.80
CA GLY A 74 -2.58 9.68 11.74
C GLY A 74 -1.66 8.52 12.15
N THR A 75 -2.16 7.29 11.97
CA THR A 75 -1.41 6.06 12.22
C THR A 75 -0.34 5.90 11.14
N LEU A 76 0.84 5.44 11.57
CA LEU A 76 2.11 5.54 10.87
C LEU A 76 2.35 4.27 10.03
N PHE A 77 2.90 4.39 8.82
CA PHE A 77 3.37 3.23 8.05
C PHE A 77 4.76 3.44 7.47
N PHE A 78 5.49 2.34 7.37
CA PHE A 78 6.72 2.24 6.62
C PHE A 78 6.56 1.21 5.49
N VAL A 79 7.33 1.40 4.42
CA VAL A 79 7.43 0.47 3.29
C VAL A 79 8.91 0.32 3.02
N LEU A 80 9.46 -0.84 3.38
CA LEU A 80 10.85 -1.24 3.10
C LEU A 80 11.02 -1.55 1.62
#